data_AF-A0A9P9D6R1-F1
#
_entry.id   AF-A0A9P9D6R1-F1
#
_cell.length_a   1.000
_cell.length_b   1.000
_cell.length_c   1.000
_cell.angle_alpha   90.00
_cell.angle_beta   90.00
_cell.angle_gamma   90.00
#
_symmetry.space_group_name_H-M   'P 1'
#
loop_
_entity.id
_entity.type
_entity.pdbx_description
1 polymer ?
#
loop_
_entity_poly.entity_id
_entity_poly.type
_entity_poly.pdbx_seq_one_letter_code
_entity_poly.pdbx_strand_id
1 'polypeptide(L)'
;MQTEQQAFVIVGLAGVGKSTLARRAKHSASRPVVELRKDLFRICDDGTRHSDPLPAYMDAVMAWLGKPCVLLLDHHFDIRDALVDRGVDFYFVYPKEECRDEYCSGFVDKNVADVYRQYWSEFLRCCER
;
A
#
# COMPACT_ATOMS: atom_id res chain seq x y z
N MET A 1 -11.35 4.76 29.79
CA MET A 1 -10.24 4.54 28.85
C MET A 1 -10.62 5.18 27.54
N GLN A 2 -9.98 6.29 27.15
CA GLN A 2 -10.03 6.73 25.75
C GLN A 2 -9.17 5.73 24.97
N THR A 3 -9.79 4.96 24.07
CA THR A 3 -9.07 4.17 23.08
C THR A 3 -8.16 5.12 22.31
N GLU A 4 -6.84 5.00 22.50
CA GLU A 4 -5.86 5.67 21.65
C GLU A 4 -6.23 5.35 20.21
N GLN A 5 -6.60 6.37 19.44
CA GLN A 5 -6.93 6.18 18.03
C GLN A 5 -5.64 5.81 17.30
N GLN A 6 -5.43 4.52 17.10
CA GLN A 6 -4.32 3.97 16.32
C GLN A 6 -4.56 4.16 14.82
N ALA A 7 -3.50 3.97 14.04
CA ALA A 7 -3.57 4.06 12.59
C ALA A 7 -4.45 2.94 12.01
N PHE A 8 -5.22 3.27 10.97
CA PHE A 8 -5.90 2.28 10.13
C PHE A 8 -5.00 1.95 8.95
N VAL A 9 -4.42 0.75 8.93
CA VAL A 9 -3.50 0.33 7.87
C VAL A 9 -4.28 -0.28 6.72
N ILE A 10 -4.06 0.25 5.52
CA ILE A 10 -4.62 -0.25 4.27
C ILE A 10 -3.46 -0.58 3.34
N VAL A 11 -3.33 -1.85 3.00
CA VAL A 11 -2.40 -2.33 1.98
C VAL A 11 -3.20 -2.55 0.70
N GLY A 12 -2.75 -2.01 -0.43
CA GLY A 12 -3.49 -2.17 -1.67
C GLY A 12 -2.63 -2.31 -2.91
N LEU A 13 -3.18 -2.99 -3.92
CA LEU A 13 -2.52 -3.17 -5.23
C LEU A 13 -2.19 -1.83 -5.92
N ALA A 14 -1.30 -1.88 -6.90
CA ALA A 14 -1.05 -0.72 -7.74
C ALA A 14 -2.35 -0.28 -8.44
N GLY A 15 -2.57 1.00 -8.66
CA GLY A 15 -3.76 1.44 -9.42
C GLY A 15 -5.12 1.36 -8.69
N VAL A 16 -5.23 0.79 -7.48
CA VAL A 16 -6.51 0.74 -6.73
C VAL A 16 -6.99 2.10 -6.17
N GLY A 17 -6.29 3.19 -6.50
CA GLY A 17 -6.71 4.54 -6.15
C GLY A 17 -6.17 5.09 -4.82
N LYS A 18 -5.17 4.45 -4.20
CA LYS A 18 -4.54 4.90 -2.94
C LYS A 18 -4.12 6.38 -2.98
N SER A 19 -3.34 6.77 -3.99
CA SER A 19 -2.87 8.16 -4.12
C SER A 19 -4.01 9.14 -4.43
N THR A 20 -5.07 8.68 -5.12
CA THR A 20 -6.29 9.48 -5.35
C THR A 20 -7.03 9.73 -4.04
N LEU A 21 -7.18 8.71 -3.20
CA LEU A 21 -7.76 8.83 -1.86
C LEU A 21 -6.94 9.80 -1.00
N ALA A 22 -5.62 9.62 -0.91
CA ALA A 22 -4.73 10.49 -0.15
C ALA A 22 -4.88 11.97 -0.59
N ARG A 23 -4.94 12.23 -1.89
CA ARG A 23 -5.11 13.59 -2.44
C ARG A 23 -6.45 14.21 -2.08
N ARG A 24 -7.55 13.47 -2.20
CA ARG A 24 -8.90 13.96 -1.87
C ARG A 24 -9.07 14.18 -0.37
N ALA A 25 -8.51 13.29 0.43
CA ALA A 25 -8.58 13.34 1.89
C ALA A 25 -7.88 14.57 2.50
N LYS A 26 -6.82 15.09 1.85
CA LYS A 26 -6.11 16.31 2.32
C LYS A 26 -7.03 17.50 2.59
N HIS A 27 -8.15 17.60 1.89
CA HIS A 27 -9.06 18.75 1.98
C HIS A 27 -10.39 18.45 2.69
N SER A 28 -10.63 17.20 3.12
CA SER A 28 -11.98 16.76 3.49
C SER A 28 -12.04 15.71 4.61
N ALA A 29 -10.94 15.04 4.92
CA ALA A 29 -10.95 13.97 5.90
C ALA A 29 -10.82 14.51 7.33
N SER A 30 -11.57 13.92 8.25
CA SER A 30 -11.46 14.16 9.69
C SER A 30 -10.16 13.61 10.29
N ARG A 31 -9.44 12.74 9.56
CA ARG A 31 -8.16 12.14 9.95
C ARG A 31 -7.14 12.24 8.80
N PRO A 32 -5.85 12.42 9.11
CA PRO A 32 -4.80 12.41 8.09
C PRO A 32 -4.77 11.08 7.33
N VAL A 33 -4.61 11.15 6.02
CA VAL A 33 -4.33 10.00 5.16
C VAL A 33 -2.90 10.11 4.68
N VAL A 34 -2.08 9.12 5.03
CA VAL A 34 -0.64 9.09 4.78
C VAL A 34 -0.35 7.95 3.83
N GLU A 35 0.39 8.23 2.76
CA GLU A 35 0.84 7.22 1.80
C GLU A 35 2.34 7.02 1.98
N LEU A 36 2.76 5.80 2.33
CA LEU A 36 4.17 5.42 2.43
C LEU A 36 4.51 4.44 1.32
N ARG A 37 5.52 4.81 0.52
CA ARG A 37 6.00 4.00 -0.60
C ARG A 37 7.40 3.49 -0.31
N LYS A 38 7.64 2.19 -0.50
CA LYS A 38 8.93 1.54 -0.22
C LYS A 38 10.06 2.07 -1.12
N ASP A 39 9.72 2.56 -2.31
CA ASP A 39 10.68 3.14 -3.26
C ASP A 39 11.38 4.39 -2.73
N LEU A 40 10.73 5.16 -1.85
CA LEU A 40 11.31 6.34 -1.19
C LEU A 40 12.46 6.00 -0.24
N PHE A 41 12.59 4.73 0.17
CA PHE A 41 13.62 4.25 1.08
C PHE A 41 14.77 3.56 0.34
N ARG A 42 14.80 3.65 -1.00
CA ARG A 42 15.83 3.01 -1.83
C ARG A 42 17.14 3.78 -1.88
N ILE A 43 17.18 5.04 -1.48
CA ILE A 43 18.37 5.89 -1.58
C ILE A 43 18.88 6.19 -0.17
N CYS A 44 20.13 5.86 0.08
CA CYS A 44 20.87 6.20 1.29
C CYS A 44 21.19 7.70 1.33
N ASP A 45 21.54 8.23 2.51
CA ASP A 45 21.93 9.64 2.67
C ASP A 45 23.15 10.04 1.81
N ASP A 46 24.00 9.07 1.45
CA ASP A 46 25.16 9.25 0.58
C ASP A 46 24.84 9.15 -0.93
N GLY A 47 23.55 8.99 -1.28
CA GLY A 47 23.07 8.85 -2.66
C GLY A 47 23.20 7.45 -3.25
N THR A 48 23.73 6.47 -2.50
CA THR A 48 23.80 5.07 -2.95
C THR A 48 22.42 4.39 -2.84
N ARG A 49 22.24 3.25 -3.53
CA ARG A 49 21.00 2.48 -3.42
C ARG A 49 21.08 1.46 -2.29
N HIS A 50 20.08 1.45 -1.40
CA HIS A 50 19.88 0.36 -0.45
C HIS A 50 19.68 -0.96 -1.20
N SER A 51 20.42 -2.00 -0.80
CA SER A 51 20.24 -3.36 -1.28
C SER A 51 18.90 -3.95 -0.85
N ASP A 52 18.44 -3.59 0.34
CA ASP A 52 17.10 -3.90 0.85
C ASP A 52 16.52 -2.69 1.60
N PRO A 53 15.52 -1.99 1.03
CA PRO A 53 14.87 -0.85 1.67
C PRO A 53 13.78 -1.27 2.67
N LEU A 54 13.47 -2.57 2.81
CA LEU A 54 12.36 -3.05 3.65
C LEU A 54 12.52 -2.69 5.14
N PRO A 55 13.69 -2.85 5.79
CA PRO A 55 13.82 -2.53 7.21
C PRO A 55 13.52 -1.06 7.52
N ALA A 56 14.15 -0.13 6.80
CA ALA A 56 13.94 1.31 6.96
C ALA A 56 12.48 1.72 6.63
N TYR A 57 11.89 1.10 5.61
CA TYR A 57 10.48 1.29 5.30
C TYR A 57 9.57 0.84 6.46
N MET A 58 9.81 -0.34 7.03
CA MET A 58 9.02 -0.85 8.15
C MET A 58 9.19 -0.01 9.41
N ASP A 59 10.39 0.50 9.69
CA ASP A 59 10.60 1.45 10.81
C ASP A 59 9.73 2.70 10.66
N ALA A 60 9.65 3.25 9.44
CA ALA A 60 8.75 4.35 9.15
C ALA A 60 7.27 3.97 9.33
N VAL A 61 6.85 2.78 8.88
CA VAL A 61 5.49 2.26 9.10
C VAL A 61 5.17 2.20 10.59
N MET A 62 6.05 1.60 11.40
CA MET A 62 5.84 1.46 12.86
C MET A 62 5.72 2.82 13.55
N ALA A 63 6.51 3.81 13.13
CA ALA A 63 6.43 5.19 13.65
C ALA A 63 5.09 5.90 13.35
N TRP A 64 4.30 5.40 12.39
CA TRP A 64 2.97 5.91 12.09
C TRP A 64 1.84 5.17 12.83
N LEU A 65 2.06 3.92 13.28
CA LEU A 65 1.01 3.12 13.90
C LEU A 65 0.43 3.75 15.18
N GLY A 66 1.25 4.47 15.94
CA GLY A 66 0.83 5.20 17.15
C GLY A 66 0.08 6.51 16.89
N LYS A 67 -0.23 6.85 15.63
CA LYS A 67 -0.85 8.13 15.27
C LYS A 67 -2.28 7.92 14.75
N PRO A 68 -3.20 8.87 14.98
CA PRO A 68 -4.59 8.75 14.55
C PRO A 68 -4.76 9.03 13.05
N CYS A 69 -4.23 8.19 12.17
CA CYS A 69 -4.29 8.35 10.72
C CYS A 69 -4.89 7.13 9.98
N VAL A 70 -5.05 7.26 8.67
CA VAL A 70 -5.12 6.13 7.73
C VAL A 70 -3.76 6.02 7.06
N LEU A 71 -3.16 4.85 7.13
CA LEU A 71 -1.84 4.56 6.55
C LEU A 71 -2.02 3.68 5.31
N LEU A 72 -1.68 4.23 4.15
CA LEU A 72 -1.74 3.55 2.85
C LEU A 72 -0.37 2.99 2.50
N LEU A 73 -0.31 1.67 2.28
CA LEU A 73 0.88 0.93 1.90
C LEU A 73 0.69 0.24 0.55
N ASP A 74 1.78 0.03 -0.18
CA ASP A 74 1.77 -0.73 -1.42
C ASP A 74 1.75 -2.24 -1.14
N HIS A 75 1.03 -2.99 -1.97
CA HIS A 75 1.07 -4.44 -1.92
C HIS A 75 2.38 -4.98 -2.48
N HIS A 76 3.18 -5.57 -1.60
CA HIS A 76 4.25 -6.50 -1.92
C HIS A 76 4.24 -7.63 -0.88
N PHE A 77 4.58 -8.86 -1.28
CA PHE A 77 4.58 -10.01 -0.38
C PHE A 77 5.44 -9.78 0.85
N ASP A 78 6.63 -9.21 0.66
CA ASP A 78 7.57 -8.90 1.75
C ASP A 78 7.02 -7.87 2.76
N ILE A 79 6.25 -6.87 2.31
CA ILE A 79 5.56 -5.92 3.18
C ILE A 79 4.45 -6.62 3.97
N ARG A 80 3.63 -7.45 3.31
CA ARG A 80 2.54 -8.18 3.96
C ARG A 80 3.09 -9.10 5.04
N ASP A 81 4.09 -9.90 4.70
CA ASP A 81 4.71 -10.85 5.62
C ASP A 81 5.35 -10.09 6.80
N ALA A 82 6.04 -8.98 6.53
CA ALA A 82 6.62 -8.14 7.58
C ALA A 82 5.59 -7.50 8.53
N LEU A 83 4.37 -7.19 8.06
CA LEU A 83 3.26 -6.70 8.89
C LEU A 83 2.71 -7.82 9.77
N VAL A 84 2.51 -9.01 9.21
CA VAL A 84 2.03 -10.20 9.93
C VAL A 84 3.02 -10.60 11.03
N ASP A 85 4.32 -10.68 10.70
CA ASP A 85 5.39 -11.03 11.65
C ASP A 85 5.46 -10.07 12.85
N ARG A 86 5.02 -8.82 12.64
CA ARG A 86 5.00 -7.76 13.67
C ARG A 86 3.65 -7.63 14.38
N GLY A 87 2.68 -8.48 14.06
CA GLY A 87 1.33 -8.43 14.64
C GLY A 87 0.57 -7.14 14.33
N VAL A 88 0.80 -6.55 13.15
CA VAL A 88 0.11 -5.33 12.71
C VAL A 88 -1.17 -5.71 11.98
N ASP A 89 -2.31 -5.28 12.50
CA ASP A 89 -3.60 -5.42 11.81
C ASP A 89 -3.68 -4.48 10.60
N PHE A 90 -4.11 -5.03 9.45
CA PHE A 90 -4.31 -4.25 8.23
C PHE A 90 -5.50 -4.76 7.42
N TYR A 91 -6.02 -3.87 6.57
CA TYR A 91 -7.01 -4.20 5.56
C TYR A 91 -6.32 -4.32 4.20
N PHE A 92 -6.60 -5.42 3.52
CA PHE A 92 -6.12 -5.61 2.17
C PHE A 92 -7.19 -5.17 1.15
N VAL A 93 -6.82 -4.27 0.23
CA VAL A 93 -7.73 -3.71 -0.77
C VAL A 93 -7.24 -4.03 -2.17
N TYR A 94 -8.10 -4.73 -2.90
CA TYR A 94 -7.85 -5.19 -4.26
C TYR A 94 -9.15 -5.12 -5.09
N PRO A 95 -9.06 -5.01 -6.41
CA PRO A 95 -10.23 -4.95 -7.28
C PRO A 95 -10.98 -6.28 -7.26
N LYS A 96 -12.30 -6.24 -7.47
CA LYS A 96 -13.09 -7.46 -7.63
C LYS A 96 -12.80 -8.12 -8.98
N GLU A 97 -13.07 -9.42 -9.09
CA GLU A 97 -12.86 -10.19 -10.33
C GLU A 97 -13.52 -9.52 -11.53
N GLU A 98 -14.76 -9.04 -11.39
CA GLU A 98 -15.53 -8.37 -12.43
C GLU A 98 -14.98 -6.99 -12.85
N CYS A 99 -14.07 -6.39 -12.06
CA CYS A 99 -13.49 -5.07 -12.32
C CYS A 99 -12.22 -5.11 -13.18
N ARG A 100 -11.85 -6.26 -13.75
CA ARG A 100 -10.60 -6.43 -14.53
C ARG A 100 -10.39 -5.34 -15.57
N ASP A 101 -11.38 -5.13 -16.43
CA ASP A 101 -11.23 -4.26 -17.60
C ASP A 101 -11.18 -2.79 -17.18
N GLU A 102 -12.00 -2.39 -16.19
CA GLU A 102 -11.95 -1.05 -15.59
C GLU A 102 -10.58 -0.79 -14.94
N TYR A 103 -10.11 -1.71 -14.10
CA TYR A 103 -8.81 -1.60 -13.43
C TYR A 103 -7.67 -1.49 -14.45
N CYS A 104 -7.64 -2.37 -15.46
CA CYS A 104 -6.60 -2.36 -16.49
C CYS A 104 -6.68 -1.11 -17.39
N SER A 105 -7.84 -0.47 -17.51
CA SER A 105 -8.00 0.79 -18.25
C SER A 105 -7.34 2.00 -17.54
N GLY A 106 -7.17 1.91 -16.21
CA GLY A 106 -6.56 2.97 -15.40
C GLY A 106 -5.04 3.09 -15.51
N PHE A 107 -4.35 2.13 -16.14
CA PHE A 107 -2.91 2.18 -16.32
C PHE A 107 -2.52 2.98 -17.57
N VAL A 108 -1.59 3.92 -17.39
CA VAL A 108 -0.97 4.67 -18.50
C VAL A 108 -0.07 3.75 -19.34
N ASP A 109 0.70 2.90 -18.67
CA ASP A 109 1.55 1.91 -19.33
C ASP A 109 0.73 0.68 -19.75
N LYS A 110 0.64 0.47 -21.06
CA LYS A 110 -0.10 -0.65 -21.65
C LYS A 110 0.54 -2.00 -21.35
N ASN A 111 1.87 -2.08 -21.23
CA ASN A 111 2.54 -3.32 -20.90
C ASN A 111 2.16 -3.79 -19.48
N VAL A 112 2.08 -2.84 -18.53
CA VAL A 112 1.61 -3.14 -17.17
C VAL A 112 0.15 -3.59 -17.18
N ALA A 113 -0.70 -2.90 -17.94
CA ALA A 113 -2.11 -3.30 -18.09
C ALA A 113 -2.25 -4.72 -18.66
N ASP A 114 -1.44 -5.08 -19.66
CA ASP A 114 -1.50 -6.38 -20.31
C ASP A 114 -1.02 -7.51 -19.40
N VAL A 115 0.01 -7.26 -18.56
CA VAL A 115 0.42 -8.21 -17.52
C VAL A 115 -0.74 -8.46 -16.54
N TYR A 116 -1.42 -7.42 -16.07
CA TYR A 116 -2.58 -7.59 -15.18
C TYR A 116 -3.73 -8.33 -15.86
N ARG A 117 -4.00 -8.07 -17.14
CA ARG A 117 -5.03 -8.81 -17.90
C ARG A 117 -4.69 -10.29 -18.02
N GLN A 118 -3.44 -10.60 -18.34
CA GLN A 118 -2.98 -11.97 -18.58
C GLN A 118 -3.02 -12.82 -17.31
N TYR A 119 -2.64 -12.25 -16.17
CA TYR A 119 -2.50 -12.97 -14.90
C TYR A 119 -3.54 -12.56 -13.85
N TRP A 120 -4.68 -12.05 -14.29
CA TRP A 120 -5.69 -11.44 -13.41
C TRP A 120 -6.11 -12.35 -12.25
N SER A 121 -6.55 -13.56 -12.57
CA SER A 121 -7.03 -14.51 -11.57
C SER A 121 -5.90 -15.03 -10.67
N GLU A 122 -4.66 -15.10 -11.16
CA GLU A 122 -3.47 -15.36 -10.33
C GLU A 122 -3.24 -14.23 -9.34
N PHE A 123 -3.32 -12.97 -9.77
CA PHE A 123 -3.17 -11.82 -8.89
C PHE A 123 -4.21 -11.83 -7.77
N LEU A 124 -5.49 -12.07 -8.11
CA LEU A 124 -6.56 -12.10 -7.11
C LEU A 124 -6.43 -13.27 -6.13
N ARG A 125 -6.02 -14.46 -6.60
CA ARG A 125 -5.73 -15.58 -5.69
C ARG A 125 -4.59 -15.29 -4.72
N CYS A 126 -3.62 -14.47 -5.09
CA CYS A 126 -2.55 -14.03 -4.19
C CYS A 126 -3.04 -13.01 -3.15
N CYS A 127 -4.13 -12.29 -3.45
CA CYS A 127 -4.76 -11.29 -2.60
C CYS A 127 -5.68 -11.88 -1.53
N GLU A 128 -6.30 -13.03 -1.83
CA GLU A 128 -7.23 -13.73 -0.94
C GLU A 128 -6.55 -14.55 0.18
N ARG A 129 -5.22 -14.71 0.10
CA ARG A 129 -4.41 -15.46 1.06
C ARG A 129 -3.75 -14.52 2.06
#